data_AF-A0A0S8ADX4-F1
#
_entry.id   AF-A0A0S8ADX4-F1
#
_cell.length_a   1.000
_cell.length_b   1.000
_cell.length_c   1.000
_cell.angle_alpha   90.00
_cell.angle_beta   90.00
_cell.angle_gamma   90.00
#
_symmetry.space_group_name_H-M   'P 1'
#
loop_
_entity.id
_entity.type
_entity.pdbx_description
1 polymer ?
#
loop_
_entity_poly.entity_id
_entity_poly.type
_entity_poly.pdbx_seq_one_letter_code
_entity_poly.pdbx_strand_id
1 'polypeptide(L)'
;MRTTLSFIALALIYSTGSWVYAATITYEIQAEVDHIYDPGNKLAQRIKPGDHLSGSYTFDTEVSDTASSPLYGFYNQKHNTANGFSLKITALSSNAIRTRNTEFHSINTWNDQSDFYYVESKMYSPLGNGLTITFIGLEIFDVTGQALSSDKLTHSPPIISHARDKNLLISGRADGSSEEFELRAIISSIVLAED
;
A
#
# COMPACT_ATOMS: atom_id res chain seq x y z
N MET A 1 -31.47 -43.44 57.26
CA MET A 1 -30.40 -42.45 57.04
C MET A 1 -30.10 -42.39 55.55
N ARG A 2 -30.40 -41.27 54.88
CA ARG A 2 -29.99 -41.00 53.50
C ARG A 2 -29.10 -39.76 53.54
N THR A 3 -27.82 -39.93 53.22
CA THR A 3 -26.81 -38.88 53.15
C THR A 3 -26.79 -38.34 51.72
N THR A 4 -27.17 -37.09 51.52
CA THR A 4 -27.04 -36.34 50.27
C THR A 4 -25.66 -35.68 50.24
N LEU A 5 -24.78 -36.10 49.33
CA LEU A 5 -23.56 -35.35 48.99
C LEU A 5 -23.90 -34.29 47.94
N SER A 6 -23.77 -33.01 48.31
CA SER A 6 -23.72 -31.89 47.36
C SER A 6 -22.30 -31.77 46.80
N PHE A 7 -22.16 -31.89 45.49
CA PHE A 7 -20.94 -31.52 44.79
C PHE A 7 -21.02 -30.04 44.38
N ILE A 8 -20.15 -29.21 44.95
CA ILE A 8 -19.92 -27.85 44.46
C ILE A 8 -18.97 -27.97 43.27
N ALA A 9 -19.49 -27.74 42.06
CA ALA A 9 -18.66 -27.62 40.86
C ALA A 9 -18.05 -26.21 40.82
N LEU A 10 -16.74 -26.13 41.00
CA LEU A 10 -15.97 -24.91 40.82
C LEU A 10 -15.72 -24.72 39.32
N ALA A 11 -16.43 -23.79 38.69
CA ALA A 11 -16.19 -23.44 37.30
C ALA A 11 -14.97 -22.52 37.20
N LEU A 12 -13.85 -23.03 36.70
CA LEU A 12 -12.70 -22.23 36.31
C LEU A 12 -13.03 -21.51 34.99
N ILE A 13 -13.21 -20.19 35.04
CA ILE A 13 -13.33 -19.36 33.84
C ILE A 13 -11.91 -19.07 33.34
N TYR A 14 -11.47 -19.77 32.31
CA TYR A 14 -10.27 -19.39 31.56
C TYR A 14 -10.63 -18.24 30.65
N SER A 15 -10.17 -17.03 30.98
CA SER A 15 -10.13 -15.91 30.03
C SER A 15 -9.11 -16.24 28.96
N THR A 16 -9.57 -16.68 27.79
CA THR A 16 -8.71 -16.74 26.60
C THR A 16 -8.47 -15.30 26.17
N GLY A 17 -7.38 -14.70 26.64
CA GLY A 17 -6.89 -13.45 26.08
C GLY A 17 -6.58 -13.67 24.61
N SER A 18 -7.44 -13.17 23.73
CA SER A 18 -7.14 -13.12 22.30
C SER A 18 -5.96 -12.18 22.13
N TRP A 19 -4.84 -12.69 21.65
CA TRP A 19 -3.78 -11.86 21.13
C TRP A 19 -4.36 -11.13 19.92
N VAL A 20 -4.70 -9.86 20.09
CA VAL A 20 -4.97 -8.95 18.98
C VAL A 20 -3.60 -8.71 18.35
N TYR A 21 -3.23 -9.55 17.40
CA TYR A 21 -2.16 -9.20 16.48
C TYR A 21 -2.69 -8.05 15.64
N ALA A 22 -1.97 -6.93 15.64
CA ALA A 22 -2.21 -5.87 14.67
C ALA A 22 -2.24 -6.51 13.29
N ALA A 23 -3.39 -6.45 12.62
CA ALA A 23 -3.58 -7.08 11.33
C ALA A 23 -2.91 -6.22 10.25
N THR A 24 -1.61 -6.43 10.04
CA THR A 24 -0.90 -5.91 8.88
C THR A 24 -1.25 -6.74 7.66
N ILE A 25 -1.53 -6.08 6.54
CA ILE A 25 -1.81 -6.72 5.26
C ILE A 25 -0.77 -6.29 4.26
N THR A 26 -0.31 -7.23 3.46
CA THR A 26 0.58 -6.98 2.33
C THR A 26 -0.11 -7.39 1.05
N TYR A 27 -0.12 -6.48 0.08
CA TYR A 27 -0.53 -6.77 -1.29
C TYR A 27 0.69 -6.76 -2.21
N GLU A 28 0.80 -7.76 -3.08
CA GLU A 28 1.76 -7.76 -4.17
C GLU A 28 1.22 -6.98 -5.38
N ILE A 29 2.11 -6.23 -6.03
CA ILE A 29 1.81 -5.41 -7.21
C ILE A 29 2.67 -5.87 -8.38
N GLN A 30 2.06 -5.96 -9.56
CA GLN A 30 2.75 -6.03 -10.85
C GLN A 30 2.32 -4.86 -11.72
N ALA A 31 3.27 -4.17 -12.35
CA ALA A 31 3.03 -3.02 -13.22
C ALA A 31 4.03 -2.94 -14.37
N GLU A 32 3.69 -2.17 -15.40
CA GLU A 32 4.54 -1.89 -16.56
C GLU A 32 4.67 -0.39 -16.75
N VAL A 33 5.90 0.12 -16.87
CA VAL A 33 6.17 1.55 -17.09
C VAL A 33 5.55 1.98 -18.41
N ASP A 34 4.76 3.04 -18.41
CA ASP A 34 4.12 3.56 -19.64
C ASP A 34 4.62 4.97 -19.99
N HIS A 35 4.99 5.76 -18.98
CA HIS A 35 5.45 7.12 -19.15
C HIS A 35 6.64 7.44 -18.25
N ILE A 36 7.56 8.24 -18.80
CA ILE A 36 8.75 8.75 -18.11
C ILE A 36 8.90 10.22 -18.43
N TYR A 37 8.95 11.04 -17.39
CA TYR A 37 9.36 12.43 -17.45
C TYR A 37 10.71 12.56 -16.73
N ASP A 38 11.78 12.77 -17.49
CA ASP A 38 13.14 12.90 -16.96
C ASP A 38 13.95 13.94 -17.78
N PRO A 39 13.57 15.23 -17.73
CA PRO A 39 14.21 16.27 -18.53
C PRO A 39 15.70 16.45 -18.21
N GLY A 40 16.08 16.18 -16.95
CA GLY A 40 17.46 16.24 -16.47
C GLY A 40 18.28 14.99 -16.75
N ASN A 41 17.70 13.98 -17.44
CA ASN A 41 18.29 12.68 -17.76
C ASN A 41 18.93 11.98 -16.53
N LYS A 42 18.28 12.09 -15.37
CA LYS A 42 18.72 11.56 -14.08
C LYS A 42 18.67 10.03 -14.03
N LEU A 43 17.71 9.43 -14.72
CA LEU A 43 17.60 7.99 -14.88
C LEU A 43 18.56 7.47 -15.95
N ALA A 44 19.24 8.35 -16.69
CA ALA A 44 20.24 8.01 -17.72
C ALA A 44 19.73 6.96 -18.72
N GLN A 45 18.45 7.04 -19.10
CA GLN A 45 17.76 6.08 -19.98
C GLN A 45 17.79 4.62 -19.48
N ARG A 46 18.06 4.39 -18.19
CA ARG A 46 18.07 3.05 -17.59
C ARG A 46 16.68 2.49 -17.40
N ILE A 47 15.66 3.35 -17.35
CA ILE A 47 14.26 2.97 -17.30
C ILE A 47 13.63 3.48 -18.60
N LYS A 48 12.77 2.65 -19.20
CA LYS A 48 12.04 2.97 -20.43
C LYS A 48 10.59 2.46 -20.33
N PRO A 49 9.65 3.03 -21.12
CA PRO A 49 8.35 2.42 -21.32
C PRO A 49 8.47 0.95 -21.74
N GLY A 50 7.62 0.10 -21.16
CA GLY A 50 7.65 -1.35 -21.29
C GLY A 50 8.48 -2.07 -20.22
N ASP A 51 9.23 -1.37 -19.38
CA ASP A 51 9.95 -2.01 -18.27
C ASP A 51 8.98 -2.50 -17.19
N HIS A 52 9.22 -3.71 -16.68
CA HIS A 52 8.40 -4.31 -15.63
C HIS A 52 8.83 -3.87 -14.23
N LEU A 53 7.81 -3.59 -13.41
CA LEU A 53 7.92 -3.23 -12.01
C LEU A 53 7.09 -4.21 -11.18
N SER A 54 7.70 -4.77 -10.14
CA SER A 54 7.07 -5.70 -9.21
C SER A 54 7.35 -5.28 -7.79
N GLY A 55 6.45 -5.57 -6.86
CA GLY A 55 6.73 -5.32 -5.46
C GLY A 55 5.54 -5.59 -4.57
N SER A 56 5.50 -4.91 -3.44
CA SER A 56 4.38 -4.96 -2.53
C SER A 56 4.10 -3.62 -1.88
N TYR A 57 2.93 -3.51 -1.25
CA TYR A 57 2.67 -2.49 -0.25
C TYR A 57 1.98 -3.10 0.96
N THR A 58 2.38 -2.63 2.14
CA THR A 58 1.95 -3.16 3.43
C THR A 58 1.34 -2.04 4.28
N PHE A 59 0.25 -2.32 4.99
CA PHE A 59 -0.38 -1.37 5.89
C PHE A 59 -1.10 -2.06 7.05
N ASP A 60 -1.38 -1.29 8.10
CA ASP A 60 -2.13 -1.71 9.28
C ASP A 60 -3.63 -1.43 9.08
N THR A 61 -4.44 -2.49 9.13
CA THR A 61 -5.90 -2.41 8.98
C THR A 61 -6.63 -1.93 10.21
N GLU A 62 -5.97 -1.88 11.38
CA GLU A 62 -6.57 -1.43 12.64
C GLU A 62 -6.50 0.10 12.80
N VAL A 63 -5.85 0.79 11.87
CA VAL A 63 -5.82 2.25 11.82
C VAL A 63 -7.24 2.78 11.70
N SER A 64 -7.61 3.67 12.61
CA SER A 64 -8.92 4.30 12.61
C SER A 64 -9.08 5.23 11.40
N ASP A 65 -10.26 5.18 10.80
CA ASP A 65 -10.68 6.19 9.83
C ASP A 65 -10.78 7.56 10.52
N THR A 66 -10.21 8.58 9.89
CA THR A 66 -10.23 9.96 10.37
C THR A 66 -11.06 10.89 9.49
N ALA A 67 -11.66 10.36 8.42
CA ALA A 67 -12.60 11.08 7.60
C ALA A 67 -13.92 11.34 8.34
N SER A 68 -14.58 12.44 7.97
CA SER A 68 -15.90 12.79 8.50
C SER A 68 -17.06 12.28 7.65
N SER A 69 -16.78 11.81 6.43
CA SER A 69 -17.78 11.34 5.48
C SER A 69 -17.87 9.82 5.52
N PRO A 70 -19.08 9.22 5.51
CA PRO A 70 -19.25 7.76 5.48
C PRO A 70 -19.03 7.13 4.09
N LEU A 71 -18.60 7.93 3.10
CA LEU A 71 -18.27 7.47 1.74
C LEU A 71 -16.77 7.56 1.46
N TYR A 72 -16.01 8.11 2.40
CA TYR A 72 -14.59 8.40 2.22
C TYR A 72 -13.85 7.95 3.46
N GLY A 73 -12.92 7.01 3.31
CA GLY A 73 -12.01 6.62 4.37
C GLY A 73 -10.67 7.34 4.23
N PHE A 74 -10.12 7.81 5.35
CA PHE A 74 -8.80 8.43 5.45
C PHE A 74 -7.98 7.79 6.57
N TYR A 75 -7.03 6.93 6.18
CA TYR A 75 -6.27 6.10 7.11
C TYR A 75 -4.81 6.54 7.19
N ASN A 76 -4.47 7.33 8.20
CA ASN A 76 -3.10 7.75 8.48
C ASN A 76 -2.30 6.60 9.10
N GLN A 77 -1.48 5.95 8.30
CA GLN A 77 -0.67 4.83 8.75
C GLN A 77 0.47 5.33 9.65
N LYS A 78 0.69 4.62 10.76
CA LYS A 78 1.84 4.92 11.63
C LYS A 78 3.13 4.59 10.90
N HIS A 79 4.13 5.43 11.13
CA HIS A 79 5.49 5.18 10.70
C HIS A 79 6.05 3.97 11.46
N ASN A 80 6.31 2.89 10.73
CA ASN A 80 7.08 1.75 11.20
C ASN A 80 7.77 1.10 9.98
N THR A 81 8.72 0.20 10.23
CA THR A 81 9.52 -0.43 9.17
C THR A 81 8.79 -1.52 8.38
N ALA A 82 7.59 -1.91 8.81
CA ALA A 82 6.79 -2.96 8.18
C ALA A 82 5.79 -2.40 7.16
N ASN A 83 5.28 -1.18 7.35
CA ASN A 83 4.31 -0.54 6.48
C ASN A 83 4.98 0.31 5.37
N GLY A 84 4.34 0.36 4.20
CA GLY A 84 4.81 1.10 3.02
C GLY A 84 5.00 0.23 1.78
N PHE A 85 5.57 0.79 0.72
CA PHE A 85 5.90 0.07 -0.50
C PHE A 85 7.29 -0.60 -0.45
N SER A 86 7.41 -1.74 -1.13
CA SER A 86 8.68 -2.40 -1.42
C SER A 86 8.67 -2.83 -2.88
N LEU A 87 9.24 -2.00 -3.74
CA LEU A 87 9.21 -2.15 -5.19
C LEU A 87 10.58 -2.54 -5.75
N LYS A 88 10.56 -3.17 -6.92
CA LYS A 88 11.73 -3.52 -7.71
C LYS A 88 11.44 -3.18 -9.16
N ILE A 89 12.33 -2.40 -9.75
CA ILE A 89 12.34 -2.12 -11.19
C ILE A 89 13.40 -3.03 -11.80
N THR A 90 13.01 -3.88 -12.75
CA THR A 90 13.91 -4.89 -13.34
C THR A 90 15.17 -4.26 -13.91
N ALA A 91 15.04 -3.12 -14.57
CA ALA A 91 16.14 -2.41 -15.20
C ALA A 91 17.18 -1.82 -14.20
N LEU A 92 16.81 -1.69 -12.93
CA LEU A 92 17.71 -1.23 -11.86
C LEU A 92 18.38 -2.37 -11.09
N SER A 93 18.22 -3.62 -11.54
CA SER A 93 18.76 -4.95 -11.16
C SER A 93 19.47 -5.22 -9.82
N SER A 94 20.10 -4.25 -9.15
CA SER A 94 20.67 -4.33 -7.81
C SER A 94 19.89 -3.58 -6.72
N ASN A 95 18.99 -2.66 -7.06
CA ASN A 95 18.37 -1.75 -6.07
C ASN A 95 16.86 -1.96 -6.01
N ALA A 96 16.39 -2.66 -4.96
CA ALA A 96 14.98 -2.62 -4.58
C ALA A 96 14.67 -1.22 -4.05
N ILE A 97 13.69 -0.55 -4.64
CA ILE A 97 13.10 0.68 -4.09
C ILE A 97 12.30 0.28 -2.87
N ARG A 98 12.88 0.44 -1.68
CA ARG A 98 12.16 0.18 -0.45
C ARG A 98 11.71 1.49 0.14
N THR A 99 10.44 1.58 0.49
CA THR A 99 9.98 2.65 1.35
C THR A 99 10.35 2.29 2.79
N ARG A 100 11.57 2.62 3.20
CA ARG A 100 11.92 2.58 4.62
C ARG A 100 11.74 3.98 5.17
N ASN A 101 11.08 4.09 6.32
CA ASN A 101 10.90 5.32 7.08
C ASN A 101 10.25 6.48 6.30
N THR A 102 8.92 6.47 6.13
CA THR A 102 8.23 7.54 5.37
C THR A 102 7.34 8.38 6.27
N GLU A 103 7.49 9.70 6.22
CA GLU A 103 6.82 10.68 7.08
C GLU A 103 5.29 10.71 6.90
N PHE A 104 4.80 10.25 5.75
CA PHE A 104 3.38 10.24 5.45
C PHE A 104 3.01 9.03 4.60
N HIS A 105 2.20 8.14 5.15
CA HIS A 105 1.54 7.07 4.41
C HIS A 105 0.04 7.15 4.69
N SER A 106 -0.76 7.30 3.63
CA SER A 106 -2.21 7.33 3.75
C SER A 106 -2.86 6.39 2.75
N ILE A 107 -3.96 5.79 3.16
CA ILE A 107 -4.86 5.05 2.28
C ILE A 107 -6.17 5.82 2.27
N ASN A 108 -6.66 6.08 1.06
CA ASN A 108 -7.86 6.84 0.79
C ASN A 108 -8.79 5.97 -0.02
N THR A 109 -10.03 5.88 0.43
CA THR A 109 -11.04 5.01 -0.18
C THR A 109 -12.31 5.81 -0.35
N TRP A 110 -12.68 6.10 -1.59
CA TRP A 110 -14.00 6.60 -1.92
C TRP A 110 -14.83 5.45 -2.47
N ASN A 111 -15.99 5.17 -1.90
CA ASN A 111 -16.86 4.07 -2.31
C ASN A 111 -18.30 4.57 -2.52
N ASP A 112 -18.65 4.93 -3.75
CA ASP A 112 -19.93 5.51 -4.15
C ASP A 112 -20.32 5.01 -5.57
N GLN A 113 -20.96 5.84 -6.41
CA GLN A 113 -21.20 5.52 -7.83
C GLN A 113 -19.91 5.29 -8.63
N SER A 114 -18.79 5.81 -8.15
CA SER A 114 -17.45 5.52 -8.62
C SER A 114 -16.56 5.28 -7.42
N ASP A 115 -15.59 4.39 -7.58
CA ASP A 115 -14.62 4.07 -6.53
C ASP A 115 -13.28 4.72 -6.81
N PHE A 116 -12.64 5.18 -5.75
CA PHE A 116 -11.27 5.67 -5.76
C PHE A 116 -10.48 5.00 -4.64
N TYR A 117 -9.40 4.32 -5.00
CA TYR A 117 -8.48 3.72 -4.05
C TYR A 117 -7.10 4.32 -4.27
N TYR A 118 -6.58 5.01 -3.26
CA TYR A 118 -5.31 5.72 -3.37
C TYR A 118 -4.43 5.47 -2.16
N VAL A 119 -3.22 4.99 -2.43
CA VAL A 119 -2.18 4.71 -1.43
C VAL A 119 -1.00 5.59 -1.76
N GLU A 120 -0.56 6.42 -0.82
CA GLU A 120 0.63 7.24 -1.02
C GLU A 120 1.66 7.04 0.07
N SER A 121 2.92 7.28 -0.32
CA SER A 121 4.06 7.33 0.58
C SER A 121 4.97 8.49 0.17
N LYS A 122 5.06 9.50 1.02
CA LYS A 122 5.99 10.64 0.86
C LYS A 122 7.26 10.34 1.63
N MET A 123 8.40 10.34 0.94
CA MET A 123 9.60 9.74 1.50
C MET A 123 10.90 10.32 0.98
N TYR A 124 12.03 9.86 1.53
CA TYR A 124 13.36 10.12 0.99
C TYR A 124 14.12 8.79 0.96
N SER A 125 13.96 8.02 -0.12
CA SER A 125 14.69 6.75 -0.31
C SER A 125 15.86 6.93 -1.26
N PRO A 126 17.11 6.95 -0.77
CA PRO A 126 18.26 6.97 -1.66
C PRO A 126 18.38 5.65 -2.42
N LEU A 127 18.55 5.73 -3.74
CA LEU A 127 18.71 4.58 -4.63
C LEU A 127 20.16 4.13 -4.80
N GLY A 128 21.11 4.71 -4.05
CA GLY A 128 22.53 4.34 -4.09
C GLY A 128 23.29 4.78 -5.35
N ASN A 129 22.62 5.41 -6.31
CA ASN A 129 23.20 5.96 -7.54
C ASN A 129 23.13 7.50 -7.59
N GLY A 130 23.00 8.16 -6.44
CA GLY A 130 22.84 9.61 -6.32
C GLY A 130 21.43 10.13 -6.64
N LEU A 131 20.44 9.22 -6.74
CA LEU A 131 19.03 9.56 -6.84
C LEU A 131 18.32 9.27 -5.53
N THR A 132 17.31 10.06 -5.24
CA THR A 132 16.41 9.88 -4.10
C THR A 132 14.97 9.84 -4.59
N ILE A 133 14.24 8.78 -4.23
CA ILE A 133 12.77 8.71 -4.41
C ILE A 133 12.12 9.60 -3.36
N THR A 134 11.24 10.48 -3.83
CA THR A 134 10.53 11.46 -3.01
C THR A 134 9.06 11.09 -2.78
N PHE A 135 8.47 10.34 -3.69
CA PHE A 135 7.06 9.97 -3.62
C PHE A 135 6.79 8.66 -4.37
N ILE A 136 5.90 7.86 -3.80
CA ILE A 136 5.27 6.72 -4.45
C ILE A 136 3.78 6.82 -4.20
N GLY A 137 2.98 6.75 -5.27
CA GLY A 137 1.53 6.74 -5.23
C GLY A 137 0.98 5.57 -6.03
N LEU A 138 -0.03 4.90 -5.52
CA LEU A 138 -0.85 3.93 -6.24
C LEU A 138 -2.26 4.50 -6.32
N GLU A 139 -2.83 4.56 -7.51
CA GLU A 139 -4.13 5.12 -7.78
C GLU A 139 -4.96 4.14 -8.61
N ILE A 140 -6.13 3.76 -8.09
CA ILE A 140 -7.16 3.03 -8.82
C ILE A 140 -8.40 3.92 -8.86
N PHE A 141 -8.90 4.20 -10.06
CA PHE A 141 -10.19 4.84 -10.25
C PHE A 141 -11.09 3.93 -11.09
N ASP A 142 -12.23 3.57 -10.51
CA ASP A 142 -13.23 2.72 -11.13
C ASP A 142 -14.56 3.46 -11.27
N VAL A 143 -14.98 3.66 -12.51
CA VAL A 143 -16.25 4.34 -12.83
C VAL A 143 -17.47 3.47 -12.58
N THR A 144 -17.29 2.18 -12.30
CA THR A 144 -18.40 1.22 -12.14
C THR A 144 -18.88 1.08 -10.70
N GLY A 145 -18.09 1.53 -9.72
CA GLY A 145 -18.39 1.38 -8.29
C GLY A 145 -18.28 -0.08 -7.81
N GLN A 146 -17.41 -0.87 -8.46
CA GLN A 146 -17.21 -2.30 -8.16
C GLN A 146 -15.81 -2.63 -7.69
N ALA A 147 -14.90 -1.64 -7.64
CA ALA A 147 -13.53 -1.86 -7.18
C ALA A 147 -13.46 -2.07 -5.67
N LEU A 148 -14.36 -1.44 -4.92
CA LEU A 148 -14.44 -1.48 -3.47
C LEU A 148 -15.82 -1.98 -3.01
N SER A 149 -15.85 -2.62 -1.84
CA SER A 149 -17.12 -3.01 -1.19
C SER A 149 -17.54 -2.05 -0.08
N SER A 150 -16.61 -1.19 0.35
CA SER A 150 -16.79 -0.18 1.41
C SER A 150 -15.63 0.81 1.41
N ASP A 151 -15.78 1.90 2.14
CA ASP A 151 -14.73 2.85 2.49
C ASP A 151 -13.77 2.38 3.60
N LYS A 152 -13.93 1.14 4.09
CA LYS A 152 -13.08 0.53 5.12
C LYS A 152 -11.82 -0.08 4.53
N LEU A 153 -10.73 -0.09 5.30
CA LEU A 153 -9.61 -0.98 5.03
C LEU A 153 -10.09 -2.43 5.13
N THR A 154 -9.86 -3.22 4.09
CA THR A 154 -10.27 -4.63 4.04
C THR A 154 -9.09 -5.55 3.75
N HIS A 155 -9.29 -6.85 3.99
CA HIS A 155 -8.35 -7.90 3.62
C HIS A 155 -8.40 -8.32 2.16
N SER A 156 -9.34 -7.77 1.39
CA SER A 156 -9.44 -8.01 -0.04
C SER A 156 -8.78 -6.85 -0.80
N PRO A 157 -7.92 -7.13 -1.79
CA PRO A 157 -7.38 -6.08 -2.65
C PRO A 157 -8.51 -5.43 -3.47
N PRO A 158 -8.34 -4.18 -3.92
CA PRO A 158 -9.29 -3.55 -4.83
C PRO A 158 -9.40 -4.36 -6.14
N ILE A 159 -10.61 -4.48 -6.69
CA ILE A 159 -10.84 -5.13 -7.98
C ILE A 159 -10.45 -4.16 -9.10
N ILE A 160 -9.39 -4.48 -9.85
CA ILE A 160 -8.83 -3.59 -10.89
C ILE A 160 -9.22 -3.96 -12.33
N SER A 161 -10.02 -5.02 -12.54
CA SER A 161 -10.39 -5.49 -13.88
C SER A 161 -11.27 -4.50 -14.66
N HIS A 162 -12.00 -3.64 -13.95
CA HIS A 162 -12.90 -2.63 -14.52
C HIS A 162 -12.40 -1.19 -14.32
N ALA A 163 -11.30 -1.02 -13.59
CA ALA A 163 -10.72 0.29 -13.31
C ALA A 163 -10.35 1.02 -14.61
N ARG A 164 -10.81 2.27 -14.73
CA ARG A 164 -10.45 3.16 -15.82
C ARG A 164 -8.98 3.56 -15.71
N ASP A 165 -8.57 3.92 -14.49
CA ASP A 165 -7.22 4.35 -14.16
C ASP A 165 -6.64 3.39 -13.12
N LYS A 166 -5.40 2.92 -13.34
CA LYS A 166 -4.71 1.97 -12.45
C LYS A 166 -3.21 2.25 -12.46
N ASN A 167 -2.83 3.36 -11.86
CA ASN A 167 -1.51 3.95 -11.99
C ASN A 167 -0.66 3.67 -10.74
N LEU A 168 0.61 3.38 -10.97
CA LEU A 168 1.68 3.46 -9.98
C LEU A 168 2.59 4.62 -10.39
N LEU A 169 2.62 5.65 -9.57
CA LEU A 169 3.37 6.88 -9.72
C LEU A 169 4.61 6.82 -8.84
N ILE A 170 5.78 7.11 -9.39
CA ILE A 170 7.04 7.18 -8.65
C ILE A 170 7.74 8.45 -9.09
N SER A 171 8.01 9.35 -8.15
CA SER A 171 8.82 10.53 -8.43
C SER A 171 10.03 10.61 -7.50
N GLY A 172 11.05 11.30 -7.98
CA GLY A 172 12.31 11.47 -7.29
C GLY A 172 13.12 12.61 -7.87
N ARG A 173 14.32 12.79 -7.32
CA ARG A 173 15.28 13.80 -7.76
C ARG A 173 16.70 13.31 -7.59
N ALA A 174 17.63 13.96 -8.26
CA ALA A 174 19.06 13.77 -7.97
C ALA A 174 19.45 14.48 -6.67
N ASP A 175 20.40 13.90 -5.93
CA ASP A 175 20.88 14.46 -4.68
C ASP A 175 21.48 15.86 -4.90
N GLY A 176 21.01 16.83 -4.11
CA GLY A 176 21.43 18.24 -4.25
C GLY A 176 20.88 18.97 -5.48
N SER A 177 19.95 18.37 -6.23
CA SER A 177 19.28 18.99 -7.38
C SER A 177 17.81 19.30 -7.07
N SER A 178 17.28 20.34 -7.72
CA SER A 178 15.84 20.62 -7.79
C SER A 178 15.17 19.99 -9.02
N GLU A 179 15.93 19.34 -9.89
CA GLU A 179 15.37 18.66 -11.06
C GLU A 179 14.76 17.32 -10.65
N GLU A 180 13.49 17.15 -10.98
CA GLU A 180 12.69 15.98 -10.65
C GLU A 180 12.57 15.04 -11.86
N PHE A 181 12.36 13.77 -11.57
CA PHE A 181 11.88 12.78 -12.52
C PHE A 181 10.57 12.18 -12.04
N GLU A 182 9.75 11.74 -12.97
CA GLU A 182 8.51 11.02 -12.72
C GLU A 182 8.43 9.79 -13.61
N LEU A 183 7.94 8.70 -13.03
CA LEU A 183 7.61 7.45 -13.67
C LEU A 183 6.13 7.19 -13.41
N ARG A 184 5.40 6.86 -14.47
CA ARG A 184 4.09 6.22 -14.36
C ARG A 184 4.19 4.80 -14.89
N ALA A 185 3.55 3.90 -14.18
CA ALA A 185 3.38 2.52 -14.59
C ALA A 185 1.90 2.13 -14.49
N ILE A 186 1.43 1.30 -15.42
CA ILE A 186 0.09 0.75 -15.42
C ILE A 186 0.10 -0.56 -14.65
N ILE A 187 -0.75 -0.64 -13.63
CA ILE A 187 -0.89 -1.80 -12.76
C ILE A 187 -1.65 -2.88 -13.52
N SER A 188 -1.06 -4.08 -13.55
CA SER A 188 -1.63 -5.27 -14.18
C SER A 188 -2.22 -6.24 -13.15
N SER A 189 -1.71 -6.23 -11.92
CA SER A 189 -2.16 -7.12 -10.84
C SER A 189 -1.98 -6.49 -9.46
N ILE A 190 -2.97 -6.69 -8.59
CA ILE A 190 -2.88 -6.51 -7.14
C ILE A 190 -3.47 -7.76 -6.49
N VAL A 191 -2.68 -8.47 -5.68
CA VAL A 191 -3.11 -9.70 -5.01
C VAL A 191 -2.66 -9.71 -3.56
N LEU A 192 -3.37 -10.45 -2.70
CA LEU A 192 -2.90 -10.72 -1.34
C LEU A 192 -1.58 -11.49 -1.41
N ALA A 193 -0.57 -11.03 -0.68
CA ALA A 193 0.67 -11.78 -0.53
C ALA A 193 0.40 -13.09 0.22
N GLU A 194 0.98 -14.19 -0.24
CA GLU A 194 0.94 -15.47 0.47
C GLU A 194 1.91 -15.41 1.67
N ASP A 195 1.46 -15.90 2.83
CA ASP A 195 2.29 -16.05 4.04
C ASP A 195 3.31 -17.21 3.93
#